data_AF-A0A8C1W8H2-F1
#
_entry.id   AF-A0A8C1W8H2-F1
#
_cell.length_a   1.000
_cell.length_b   1.000
_cell.length_c   1.000
_cell.angle_alpha   90.00
_cell.angle_beta   90.00
_cell.angle_gamma   90.00
#
_symmetry.space_group_name_H-M   'P 1'
#
loop_
_entity.id
_entity.type
_entity.pdbx_description
1 polymer ?
#
loop_
_entity_poly.entity_id
_entity_poly.type
_entity_poly.pdbx_seq_one_letter_code
_entity_poly.pdbx_strand_id
1 'polypeptide(L)'
;MSETMKKFTPRDKGIKLVSKPNDFDVFDDDPDVLRAVLSCGHITDPNSLTDCCKTQLDYGQTEFKCPVCEETWPYDEVRKLAKLTLEEQLSFEEKLGTNTVKNLFDFRVVSTFLPCRSSKTLIRELMGLTLHLCLFSFHIQCPGCSTFVERLDVSNLCVECPVCTEKTGNSYEFCWNCLREWKGSQNRAERCGNVGCTIDKKLLKDCPMISLTYFENKVQCPNIRACTSCGVLIEHTNDGCNNMECPECDFEFCFICLNPGHDYDEDQPCKLAPRQIESESQQ
;
A
#
# COMPACT_ATOMS: atom_id res chain seq x y z
N MET A 1 -29.05 5.87 -15.15
CA MET A 1 -28.46 5.38 -16.41
C MET A 1 -28.76 3.89 -16.48
N SER A 2 -29.29 3.39 -17.58
CA SER A 2 -29.65 1.97 -17.70
C SER A 2 -28.38 1.12 -17.68
N GLU A 3 -28.12 0.40 -16.59
CA GLU A 3 -27.08 -0.62 -16.53
C GLU A 3 -27.41 -1.69 -17.58
N THR A 4 -26.67 -1.70 -18.67
CA THR A 4 -26.72 -2.80 -19.64
C THR A 4 -26.26 -4.07 -18.93
N MET A 5 -27.19 -4.99 -18.63
CA MET A 5 -26.88 -6.30 -18.07
C MET A 5 -25.76 -6.96 -18.88
N LYS A 6 -24.64 -7.28 -18.22
CA LYS A 6 -23.54 -8.01 -18.83
C LYS A 6 -24.00 -9.45 -19.08
N LYS A 7 -23.96 -9.88 -20.34
CA LYS A 7 -24.35 -11.25 -20.74
C LYS A 7 -23.25 -11.91 -21.57
N PHE A 8 -23.13 -13.23 -21.42
CA PHE A 8 -22.32 -14.02 -22.31
C PHE A 8 -23.07 -14.32 -23.60
N THR A 9 -22.30 -14.47 -24.67
CA THR A 9 -22.78 -14.88 -25.98
C THR A 9 -21.93 -16.03 -26.49
N PRO A 10 -22.42 -16.88 -27.41
CA PRO A 10 -21.61 -17.92 -28.05
C PRO A 10 -20.38 -17.40 -28.79
N ARG A 11 -20.26 -16.07 -28.99
CA ARG A 11 -19.11 -15.42 -29.63
C ARG A 11 -17.94 -15.18 -28.66
N ASP A 12 -18.17 -15.28 -27.36
CA ASP A 12 -17.14 -15.12 -26.33
C ASP A 12 -16.19 -16.33 -26.35
N LYS A 13 -15.10 -16.23 -27.12
CA LYS A 13 -14.13 -17.32 -27.31
C LYS A 13 -13.23 -17.53 -26.08
N GLY A 14 -12.91 -18.78 -25.80
CA GLY A 14 -11.97 -19.14 -24.73
C GLY A 14 -12.55 -18.96 -23.32
N ILE A 15 -13.87 -19.04 -23.19
CA ILE A 15 -14.59 -19.11 -21.91
C ILE A 15 -15.41 -20.41 -21.93
N LYS A 16 -15.39 -21.15 -20.82
CA LYS A 16 -16.20 -22.36 -20.68
C LYS A 16 -17.61 -21.95 -20.25
N LEU A 17 -18.53 -21.89 -21.21
CA LEU A 17 -19.92 -21.49 -20.97
C LEU A 17 -20.82 -22.71 -20.76
N VAL A 18 -21.74 -22.61 -19.81
CA VAL A 18 -22.75 -23.62 -19.48
C VAL A 18 -24.12 -22.96 -19.28
N SER A 19 -25.19 -23.72 -19.51
CA SER A 19 -26.58 -23.34 -19.22
C SER A 19 -27.05 -23.87 -17.85
N LYS A 20 -26.09 -24.16 -16.96
CA LYS A 20 -26.39 -24.61 -15.59
C LYS A 20 -26.73 -23.41 -14.69
N PRO A 21 -27.46 -23.62 -13.58
CA PRO A 21 -27.77 -22.56 -12.62
C PRO A 21 -26.51 -21.89 -12.06
N ASN A 22 -26.65 -20.65 -11.61
CA ASN A 22 -25.59 -19.89 -10.95
C ASN A 22 -25.36 -20.46 -9.54
N ASP A 23 -24.10 -20.69 -9.18
CA ASP A 23 -23.74 -21.19 -7.84
C ASP A 23 -23.74 -20.07 -6.79
N PHE A 24 -23.77 -18.79 -7.20
CA PHE A 24 -23.80 -17.63 -6.30
C PHE A 24 -25.22 -17.10 -6.07
N ASP A 25 -26.10 -17.24 -7.07
CA ASP A 25 -27.49 -16.81 -7.02
C ASP A 25 -28.45 -17.97 -7.32
N VAL A 26 -29.07 -18.49 -6.26
CA VAL A 26 -30.02 -19.62 -6.32
C VAL A 26 -31.27 -19.28 -7.16
N PHE A 27 -31.56 -18.00 -7.39
CA PHE A 27 -32.72 -17.55 -8.17
C PHE A 27 -32.41 -17.36 -9.66
N ASP A 28 -31.15 -17.50 -10.08
CA ASP A 28 -30.72 -17.39 -11.47
C ASP A 28 -30.56 -18.78 -12.12
N ASP A 29 -31.70 -19.40 -12.43
CA ASP A 29 -31.81 -20.75 -13.01
C ASP A 29 -32.27 -20.79 -14.47
N ASP A 30 -32.37 -19.62 -15.13
CA ASP A 30 -32.81 -19.51 -16.53
C ASP A 30 -31.91 -20.37 -17.44
N PRO A 31 -32.48 -21.40 -18.12
CA PRO A 31 -31.71 -22.31 -18.98
C PRO A 31 -31.24 -21.67 -20.28
N ASP A 32 -31.83 -20.54 -20.70
CA ASP A 32 -31.46 -19.81 -21.90
C ASP A 32 -30.31 -18.82 -21.65
N VAL A 33 -29.91 -18.64 -20.39
CA VAL A 33 -28.79 -17.78 -20.00
C VAL A 33 -27.49 -18.57 -19.91
N LEU A 34 -26.49 -18.12 -20.67
CA LEU A 34 -25.14 -18.67 -20.61
C LEU A 34 -24.38 -18.08 -19.41
N ARG A 35 -23.76 -18.96 -18.62
CA ARG A 35 -22.93 -18.64 -17.45
C ARG A 35 -21.52 -19.18 -17.65
N ALA A 36 -20.52 -18.56 -17.01
CA ALA A 36 -19.14 -19.02 -17.10
C ALA A 36 -18.81 -19.98 -15.96
N VAL A 37 -17.97 -20.97 -16.27
CA VAL A 37 -17.33 -21.83 -15.27
C VAL A 37 -15.99 -21.23 -14.90
N LEU A 38 -15.81 -20.90 -13.63
CA LEU A 38 -14.56 -20.45 -13.03
C LEU A 38 -13.53 -21.59 -12.94
N SER A 39 -12.28 -21.25 -12.70
CA SER A 39 -11.16 -22.17 -12.49
C SER A 39 -11.42 -23.15 -11.35
N CYS A 40 -12.09 -22.70 -10.28
CA CYS A 40 -12.52 -23.54 -9.15
C CYS A 40 -13.72 -24.45 -9.46
N GLY A 41 -14.26 -24.40 -10.68
CA GLY A 41 -15.37 -25.23 -11.14
C GLY A 41 -16.77 -24.68 -10.86
N HIS A 42 -16.88 -23.60 -10.07
CA HIS A 42 -18.17 -22.94 -9.79
C HIS A 42 -18.65 -22.10 -10.98
N ILE A 43 -19.96 -22.00 -11.10
CA ILE A 43 -20.67 -21.38 -12.23
C ILE A 43 -21.21 -20.03 -11.79
N THR A 44 -20.99 -19.00 -12.60
CA THR A 44 -21.48 -17.65 -12.29
C THR A 44 -21.77 -16.85 -13.55
N ASP A 45 -22.65 -15.86 -13.44
CA ASP A 45 -22.82 -14.83 -14.46
C ASP A 45 -21.87 -13.63 -14.22
N PRO A 46 -21.67 -12.76 -15.22
CA PRO A 46 -20.74 -11.66 -15.09
C PRO A 46 -21.09 -10.66 -13.97
N ASN A 47 -22.37 -10.44 -13.69
CA ASN A 47 -22.81 -9.45 -12.70
C ASN A 47 -22.61 -9.99 -11.28
N SER A 48 -23.06 -11.21 -10.98
CA SER A 48 -22.81 -11.82 -9.66
C SER A 48 -21.31 -11.91 -9.36
N LEU A 49 -20.47 -12.23 -10.35
CA LEU A 49 -19.01 -12.22 -10.16
C LEU A 49 -18.48 -10.80 -9.89
N THR A 50 -18.96 -9.80 -10.65
CA THR A 50 -18.58 -8.40 -10.43
C THR A 50 -18.92 -7.98 -8.99
N ASP A 51 -20.13 -8.24 -8.54
CA ASP A 51 -20.61 -7.79 -7.23
C ASP A 51 -19.92 -8.52 -6.09
N CYS A 52 -19.72 -9.84 -6.23
CA CYS A 52 -18.93 -10.62 -5.27
C CYS A 52 -17.52 -10.03 -5.10
N CYS A 53 -16.83 -9.73 -6.20
CA CYS A 53 -15.50 -9.15 -6.15
C CYS A 53 -15.50 -7.71 -5.58
N LYS A 54 -16.49 -6.88 -5.92
CA LYS A 54 -16.64 -5.54 -5.32
C LYS A 54 -16.78 -5.62 -3.80
N THR A 55 -17.64 -6.52 -3.32
CA THR A 55 -17.84 -6.74 -1.89
C THR A 55 -16.54 -7.19 -1.19
N GLN A 56 -15.79 -8.11 -1.79
CA GLN A 56 -14.49 -8.52 -1.24
C GLN A 56 -13.52 -7.33 -1.12
N LEU A 57 -13.46 -6.45 -2.12
CA LEU A 57 -12.64 -5.23 -2.07
C LEU A 57 -13.12 -4.25 -1.00
N ASP A 58 -14.42 -4.08 -0.82
CA ASP A 58 -14.98 -3.19 0.21
C ASP A 58 -14.66 -3.68 1.63
N TYR A 59 -14.50 -5.00 1.81
CA TYR A 59 -14.03 -5.62 3.05
C TYR A 59 -12.51 -5.61 3.21
N GLY A 60 -11.75 -4.98 2.32
CA GLY A 60 -10.30 -4.85 2.47
C GLY A 60 -9.48 -6.00 1.89
N GLN A 61 -10.08 -6.93 1.15
CA GLN A 61 -9.35 -8.05 0.56
C GLN A 61 -8.41 -7.58 -0.56
N THR A 62 -7.32 -8.31 -0.74
CA THR A 62 -6.30 -8.08 -1.77
C THR A 62 -6.20 -9.22 -2.78
N GLU A 63 -6.92 -10.31 -2.53
CA GLU A 63 -7.05 -11.48 -3.37
C GLU A 63 -8.53 -11.77 -3.57
N PHE A 64 -8.90 -12.29 -4.75
CA PHE A 64 -10.28 -12.70 -5.02
C PHE A 64 -10.44 -14.17 -4.72
N LYS A 65 -11.46 -14.52 -3.93
CA LYS A 65 -11.72 -15.91 -3.52
C LYS A 65 -13.14 -16.33 -3.84
N CYS A 66 -13.30 -17.61 -4.07
CA CYS A 66 -14.61 -18.21 -4.21
C CYS A 66 -15.38 -18.19 -2.89
N PRO A 67 -16.62 -17.68 -2.86
CA PRO A 67 -17.43 -17.69 -1.63
C PRO A 67 -17.88 -19.10 -1.22
N VAL A 68 -17.83 -20.08 -2.13
CA VAL A 68 -18.28 -21.46 -1.88
C VAL A 68 -17.13 -22.36 -1.44
N CYS A 69 -15.97 -22.27 -2.09
CA CYS A 69 -14.84 -23.18 -1.85
C CYS A 69 -13.54 -22.50 -1.41
N GLU A 70 -13.54 -21.17 -1.26
CA GLU A 70 -12.40 -20.35 -0.81
C GLU A 70 -11.15 -20.37 -1.71
N GLU A 71 -11.20 -21.08 -2.85
CA GLU A 71 -10.11 -21.09 -3.81
C GLU A 71 -9.87 -19.69 -4.42
N THR A 72 -8.60 -19.34 -4.60
CA THR A 72 -8.18 -18.00 -5.04
C THR A 72 -8.20 -17.92 -6.57
N TRP A 73 -8.78 -16.83 -7.09
CA TRP A 73 -8.90 -16.58 -8.51
C TRP A 73 -7.88 -15.54 -8.99
N PRO A 74 -7.21 -15.78 -10.14
CA PRO A 74 -6.41 -14.76 -10.80
C PRO A 74 -7.25 -13.56 -11.24
N TYR A 75 -6.74 -12.34 -11.07
CA TYR A 75 -7.47 -11.13 -11.48
C TYR A 75 -7.77 -11.10 -13.00
N ASP A 76 -6.89 -11.68 -13.84
CA ASP A 76 -7.13 -11.82 -15.28
C ASP A 76 -8.39 -12.64 -15.60
N GLU A 77 -8.62 -13.69 -14.81
CA GLU A 77 -9.82 -14.50 -14.91
C GLU A 77 -11.06 -13.67 -14.52
N VAL A 78 -10.98 -12.95 -13.40
CA VAL A 78 -12.05 -12.06 -12.94
C VAL A 78 -12.38 -11.00 -13.99
N ARG A 79 -11.38 -10.30 -14.55
CA ARG A 79 -11.57 -9.27 -15.59
C ARG A 79 -12.32 -9.83 -16.80
N LYS A 80 -11.91 -11.03 -17.25
CA LYS A 80 -12.46 -11.68 -18.44
C LYS A 80 -13.88 -12.20 -18.22
N LEU A 81 -14.12 -12.88 -17.10
CA LEU A 81 -15.40 -13.55 -16.82
C LEU A 81 -16.46 -12.57 -16.28
N ALA A 82 -16.06 -11.58 -15.50
CA ALA A 82 -16.98 -10.52 -15.05
C ALA A 82 -17.26 -9.47 -16.16
N LYS A 83 -16.61 -9.61 -17.32
CA LYS A 83 -16.68 -8.66 -18.45
C LYS A 83 -16.52 -7.21 -17.97
N LEU A 84 -15.54 -6.98 -17.09
CA LEU A 84 -15.35 -5.69 -16.45
C LEU A 84 -15.08 -4.60 -17.49
N THR A 85 -15.82 -3.50 -17.42
CA THR A 85 -15.54 -2.32 -18.23
C THR A 85 -14.23 -1.67 -17.80
N LEU A 86 -13.69 -0.76 -18.61
CA LEU A 86 -12.47 -0.02 -18.24
C LEU A 86 -12.67 0.76 -16.93
N GLU A 87 -13.84 1.36 -16.73
CA GLU A 87 -14.18 2.09 -15.50
C GLU A 87 -14.21 1.16 -14.27
N GLU A 88 -14.78 -0.03 -14.41
CA GLU A 88 -14.80 -1.03 -13.33
C GLU A 88 -13.41 -1.57 -13.04
N GLN A 89 -12.58 -1.80 -14.05
CA GLN A 89 -11.19 -2.23 -13.88
C GLN A 89 -10.40 -1.17 -13.09
N LEU A 90 -10.49 0.10 -13.48
CA LEU A 90 -9.85 1.21 -12.77
C LEU A 90 -10.30 1.27 -11.29
N SER A 91 -11.60 1.13 -11.03
CA SER A 91 -12.13 1.12 -9.67
C SER A 91 -11.64 -0.08 -8.85
N PHE A 92 -11.55 -1.27 -9.45
CA PHE A 92 -11.04 -2.47 -8.79
C PHE A 92 -9.55 -2.32 -8.47
N GLU A 93 -8.78 -1.84 -9.44
CA GLU A 93 -7.34 -1.60 -9.31
C GLU A 93 -7.04 -0.57 -8.21
N GLU A 94 -7.77 0.55 -8.15
CA GLU A 94 -7.64 1.56 -7.09
C GLU A 94 -7.93 0.97 -5.70
N LYS A 95 -8.99 0.16 -5.57
CA LYS A 95 -9.34 -0.48 -4.29
C LYS A 95 -8.33 -1.54 -3.88
N LEU A 96 -7.85 -2.37 -4.82
CA LEU A 96 -6.77 -3.33 -4.58
C LEU A 96 -5.51 -2.61 -4.10
N GLY A 97 -5.14 -1.50 -4.76
CA GLY A 97 -4.02 -0.67 -4.36
C GLY A 97 -4.19 -0.12 -2.95
N THR A 98 -5.36 0.46 -2.66
CA THR A 98 -5.69 1.00 -1.34
C THR A 98 -5.65 -0.08 -0.24
N ASN A 99 -6.21 -1.26 -0.49
CA ASN A 99 -6.23 -2.37 0.45
C ASN A 99 -4.85 -2.96 0.67
N THR A 100 -4.04 -3.06 -0.40
CA THR A 100 -2.65 -3.51 -0.32
C THR A 100 -1.82 -2.55 0.51
N VAL A 101 -2.00 -1.24 0.28
CA VAL A 101 -1.33 -0.19 1.03
C VAL A 101 -1.75 -0.21 2.50
N LYS A 102 -3.05 -0.31 2.80
CA LYS A 102 -3.55 -0.47 4.18
C LYS A 102 -2.98 -1.71 4.86
N ASN A 103 -3.02 -2.86 4.20
CA ASN A 103 -2.46 -4.10 4.74
C ASN A 103 -0.94 -3.99 4.91
N LEU A 104 -0.21 -3.36 3.99
CA LEU A 104 1.22 -3.11 4.15
C LEU A 104 1.54 -2.15 5.28
N PHE A 105 0.73 -1.11 5.50
CA PHE A 105 0.86 -0.24 6.66
C PHE A 105 0.57 -1.00 7.94
N ASP A 106 -0.51 -1.78 7.98
CA ASP A 106 -0.83 -2.63 9.11
C ASP A 106 0.30 -3.63 9.36
N PHE A 107 0.87 -4.28 8.34
CA PHE A 107 2.02 -5.19 8.48
C PHE A 107 3.30 -4.49 8.92
N ARG A 108 3.63 -3.32 8.35
CA ARG A 108 4.82 -2.53 8.73
C ARG A 108 4.72 -1.96 10.14
N VAL A 109 3.51 -1.61 10.58
CA VAL A 109 3.20 -1.19 11.95
C VAL A 109 3.21 -2.41 12.90
N VAL A 110 2.60 -3.53 12.50
CA VAL A 110 2.47 -4.76 13.31
C VAL A 110 3.81 -5.49 13.49
N SER A 111 4.73 -5.46 12.52
CA SER A 111 6.09 -5.99 12.71
C SER A 111 6.95 -5.15 13.67
N THR A 112 6.47 -3.98 14.12
CA THR A 112 7.16 -3.13 15.10
C THR A 112 6.60 -3.21 16.52
N PHE A 113 6.14 -4.39 16.96
CA PHE A 113 6.23 -4.73 18.39
C PHE A 113 7.73 -4.76 18.77
N LEU A 114 8.33 -3.58 18.93
CA LEU A 114 9.74 -3.39 19.27
C LEU A 114 9.89 -3.63 20.77
N PRO A 115 10.59 -4.68 21.20
CA PRO A 115 10.90 -4.84 22.61
C PRO A 115 11.91 -3.78 23.05
N CYS A 116 11.66 -3.24 24.24
CA CYS A 116 12.63 -2.49 25.05
C CYS A 116 13.99 -3.25 25.11
N ARG A 117 15.10 -2.51 25.25
CA ARG A 117 16.48 -3.03 25.40
C ARG A 117 16.61 -4.17 26.42
N SER A 118 15.67 -4.28 27.35
CA SER A 118 15.58 -5.29 28.41
C SER A 118 15.01 -6.67 27.99
N SER A 119 14.55 -6.88 26.76
CA SER A 119 14.00 -8.19 26.35
C SER A 119 14.25 -8.52 24.86
N LYS A 120 15.49 -8.92 24.51
CA LYS A 120 15.83 -9.38 23.15
C LYS A 120 15.85 -10.91 23.09
N THR A 121 14.82 -11.57 22.53
CA THR A 121 14.94 -12.92 21.92
C THR A 121 13.83 -13.17 20.89
N LEU A 122 14.23 -13.53 19.65
CA LEU A 122 13.43 -13.78 18.43
C LEU A 122 12.68 -12.53 17.91
N ILE A 123 12.88 -12.05 16.69
CA ILE A 123 12.48 -12.67 15.42
C ILE A 123 13.39 -12.12 14.29
N ARG A 124 14.14 -13.01 13.64
CA ARG A 124 14.63 -12.84 12.26
C ARG A 124 14.13 -14.06 11.52
N GLU A 125 13.07 -13.89 10.74
CA GLU A 125 12.74 -14.63 9.52
C GLU A 125 11.28 -14.35 9.18
N LEU A 126 11.05 -13.80 7.98
CA LEU A 126 9.94 -14.04 7.05
C LEU A 126 9.85 -12.86 6.06
N MET A 127 10.87 -12.72 5.21
CA MET A 127 10.74 -12.01 3.93
C MET A 127 10.46 -13.06 2.86
N GLY A 128 9.25 -13.06 2.34
CA GLY A 128 8.88 -13.91 1.21
C GLY A 128 7.38 -13.92 1.06
N LEU A 129 6.88 -13.22 0.04
CA LEU A 129 5.83 -13.66 -0.87
C LEU A 129 5.64 -12.58 -1.96
N THR A 130 6.42 -12.78 -3.02
CA THR A 130 6.40 -12.11 -4.32
C THR A 130 5.27 -12.67 -5.19
N LEU A 131 4.33 -11.83 -5.66
CA LEU A 131 3.89 -11.78 -7.07
C LEU A 131 2.83 -10.68 -7.38
N HIS A 132 2.07 -10.20 -6.40
CA HIS A 132 0.96 -9.25 -6.67
C HIS A 132 1.34 -7.75 -6.56
N LEU A 133 2.58 -7.45 -6.13
CA LEU A 133 3.19 -6.12 -6.20
C LEU A 133 3.52 -5.67 -7.64
N CYS A 134 3.45 -6.56 -8.63
CA CYS A 134 3.98 -6.36 -9.97
C CYS A 134 3.19 -5.40 -10.89
N LEU A 135 2.00 -4.91 -10.55
CA LEU A 135 1.23 -4.05 -11.48
C LEU A 135 1.16 -2.59 -11.03
N PHE A 136 1.07 -2.33 -9.72
CA PHE A 136 1.11 -0.97 -9.16
C PHE A 136 2.52 -0.45 -8.85
N SER A 137 3.52 -1.33 -8.73
CA SER A 137 4.88 -0.90 -8.35
C SER A 137 5.74 -0.41 -9.52
N PHE A 138 5.24 -0.47 -10.75
CA PHE A 138 5.98 -0.05 -11.92
C PHE A 138 5.45 1.23 -12.57
N HIS A 139 4.15 1.53 -12.53
CA HIS A 139 3.60 2.69 -13.25
C HIS A 139 3.35 3.91 -12.33
N ILE A 140 3.89 5.08 -12.71
CA ILE A 140 3.68 6.36 -12.01
C ILE A 140 3.45 7.51 -13.00
N GLN A 141 2.65 8.50 -12.61
CA GLN A 141 2.40 9.67 -13.46
C GLN A 141 3.57 10.66 -13.39
N CYS A 142 4.14 11.01 -14.54
CA CYS A 142 5.23 11.98 -14.62
C CYS A 142 4.76 13.38 -14.17
N PRO A 143 5.47 14.06 -13.24
CA PRO A 143 5.11 15.41 -12.81
C PRO A 143 5.28 16.49 -13.90
N GLY A 144 6.09 16.23 -14.93
CA GLY A 144 6.35 17.17 -16.03
C GLY A 144 5.33 17.09 -17.16
N CYS A 145 4.98 15.87 -17.62
CA CYS A 145 4.13 15.67 -18.81
C CYS A 145 2.82 14.93 -18.53
N SER A 146 2.59 14.45 -17.31
CA SER A 146 1.42 13.65 -16.93
C SER A 146 1.27 12.30 -17.66
N THR A 147 2.25 11.87 -18.44
CA THR A 147 2.28 10.53 -19.02
C THR A 147 2.61 9.50 -17.94
N PHE A 148 2.04 8.30 -18.04
CA PHE A 148 2.40 7.17 -17.19
C PHE A 148 3.75 6.60 -17.62
N VAL A 149 4.63 6.39 -16.64
CA VAL A 149 5.99 5.92 -16.82
C VAL A 149 6.19 4.64 -16.03
N GLU A 150 6.81 3.65 -16.66
CA GLU A 150 7.17 2.38 -16.04
C GLU A 150 8.57 2.45 -15.41
N ARG A 151 8.70 2.04 -14.16
CA ARG A 151 9.96 1.90 -13.42
C ARG A 151 10.39 0.44 -13.48
N LEU A 152 11.62 0.18 -13.90
CA LEU A 152 12.12 -1.20 -14.05
C LEU A 152 12.67 -1.78 -12.72
N ASP A 153 13.22 -0.92 -11.86
CA ASP A 153 13.86 -1.31 -10.59
C ASP A 153 13.14 -0.68 -9.40
N VAL A 154 12.39 -1.49 -8.66
CA VAL A 154 11.62 -1.11 -7.46
C VAL A 154 12.48 -0.63 -6.28
N SER A 155 13.80 -0.81 -6.31
CA SER A 155 14.74 -0.27 -5.32
C SER A 155 15.28 1.11 -5.68
N ASN A 156 15.31 1.45 -6.98
CA ASN A 156 15.79 2.74 -7.49
C ASN A 156 14.71 3.84 -7.50
N LEU A 157 14.63 4.69 -6.48
CA LEU A 157 13.61 5.76 -6.40
C LEU A 157 13.73 6.82 -7.52
N CYS A 158 14.79 6.80 -8.32
CA CYS A 158 14.97 7.69 -9.46
C CYS A 158 14.26 7.11 -10.68
N VAL A 159 13.26 7.83 -11.18
CA VAL A 159 12.51 7.44 -12.38
C VAL A 159 12.76 8.44 -13.47
N GLU A 160 13.20 7.93 -14.62
CA GLU A 160 13.36 8.72 -15.83
C GLU A 160 12.05 8.71 -16.64
N CYS A 161 11.59 9.88 -17.07
CA CYS A 161 10.45 9.97 -17.99
C CYS A 161 10.92 10.06 -19.44
N PRO A 162 10.69 9.04 -20.29
CA PRO A 162 11.16 9.04 -21.67
C PRO A 162 10.54 10.18 -22.50
N VAL A 163 9.27 10.51 -22.25
CA VAL A 163 8.56 11.59 -22.97
C VAL A 163 9.16 12.96 -22.67
N CYS A 164 9.45 13.22 -21.39
CA CYS A 164 10.10 14.46 -20.99
C CYS A 164 11.56 14.51 -21.48
N THR A 165 12.30 13.39 -21.37
CA THR A 165 13.68 13.29 -21.83
C THR A 165 13.79 13.58 -23.33
N GLU A 166 12.91 13.01 -24.16
CA GLU A 166 12.88 13.27 -25.59
C GLU A 166 12.51 14.73 -25.91
N LYS A 167 11.53 15.28 -25.18
CA LYS A 167 11.05 16.66 -25.40
C LYS A 167 12.08 17.73 -25.03
N THR A 168 12.87 17.51 -23.97
CA THR A 168 13.84 18.49 -23.46
C THR A 168 15.25 18.28 -24.01
N GLY A 169 15.53 17.11 -24.60
CA GLY A 169 16.87 16.70 -25.03
C GLY A 169 17.84 16.42 -23.88
N ASN A 170 17.34 16.36 -22.63
CA ASN A 170 18.12 16.09 -21.42
C ASN A 170 17.35 15.09 -20.55
N SER A 171 18.07 14.23 -19.79
CA SER A 171 17.44 13.29 -18.87
C SER A 171 16.50 13.99 -17.91
N TYR A 172 15.21 13.64 -17.95
CA TYR A 172 14.23 14.12 -16.97
C TYR A 172 13.99 13.03 -15.94
N GLU A 173 14.54 13.24 -14.74
CA GLU A 173 14.49 12.30 -13.63
C GLU A 173 13.70 12.88 -12.46
N PHE A 174 12.89 12.06 -11.80
CA PHE A 174 12.12 12.45 -10.62
C PHE A 174 12.12 11.35 -9.56
N CYS A 175 11.87 11.75 -8.32
CA CYS A 175 11.76 10.83 -7.20
C CYS A 175 10.38 10.17 -7.18
N TRP A 176 10.37 8.84 -7.13
CA TRP A 176 9.19 8.00 -6.99
C TRP A 176 8.30 8.38 -5.79
N ASN A 177 8.90 8.69 -4.65
CA ASN A 177 8.13 8.96 -3.42
C ASN A 177 7.56 10.37 -3.38
N CYS A 178 8.38 11.38 -3.70
CA CYS A 178 7.98 12.78 -3.52
C CYS A 178 7.54 13.49 -4.80
N LEU A 179 7.63 12.83 -5.96
CA LEU A 179 7.26 13.33 -7.29
C LEU A 179 7.93 14.66 -7.67
N ARG A 180 9.09 14.96 -7.08
CA ARG A 180 9.93 16.12 -7.41
C ARG A 180 11.12 15.67 -8.23
N GLU A 181 11.70 16.61 -8.98
CA GLU A 181 12.94 16.37 -9.73
C GLU A 181 13.99 15.69 -8.86
N TRP A 182 14.71 14.76 -9.47
CA TRP A 182 15.66 13.91 -8.77
C TRP A 182 16.83 14.75 -8.25
N LYS A 183 17.24 14.47 -7.01
CA LYS A 183 18.44 15.03 -6.40
C LYS A 183 19.22 13.87 -5.80
N GLY A 184 20.45 13.63 -6.24
CA GLY A 184 21.29 12.56 -5.68
C GLY A 184 22.10 11.83 -6.74
N SER A 185 23.02 10.97 -6.30
CA SER A 185 23.85 10.16 -7.21
C SER A 185 23.04 9.00 -7.82
N GLN A 186 23.12 8.81 -9.13
CA GLN A 186 22.43 7.74 -9.87
C GLN A 186 22.79 6.31 -9.42
N ASN A 187 23.95 6.11 -8.77
CA ASN A 187 24.48 4.77 -8.52
C ASN A 187 23.85 3.99 -7.35
N ARG A 188 23.04 4.62 -6.48
CA ARG A 188 22.22 3.96 -5.43
C ARG A 188 21.07 4.87 -5.01
N ALA A 189 20.05 4.94 -5.85
CA ALA A 189 18.89 5.80 -5.69
C ALA A 189 17.87 5.29 -4.66
N GLU A 190 18.32 4.61 -3.60
CA GLU A 190 17.47 4.17 -2.48
C GLU A 190 16.96 5.38 -1.66
N ARG A 191 17.62 6.54 -1.78
CA ARG A 191 17.23 7.78 -1.12
C ARG A 191 17.31 8.95 -2.08
N CYS A 192 16.29 9.79 -2.03
CA CYS A 192 16.25 11.03 -2.77
C CYS A 192 16.80 12.18 -1.90
N GLY A 193 17.64 13.04 -2.47
CA GLY A 193 18.23 14.21 -1.82
C GLY A 193 17.28 15.40 -1.68
N ASN A 194 15.99 15.22 -1.94
CA ASN A 194 15.00 16.26 -1.67
C ASN A 194 14.73 16.33 -0.17
N VAL A 195 14.85 17.52 0.41
CA VAL A 195 14.52 17.76 1.82
C VAL A 195 13.06 17.36 2.09
N GLY A 196 12.83 16.60 3.17
CA GLY A 196 11.51 16.12 3.56
C GLY A 196 10.91 15.05 2.63
N CYS A 197 11.73 14.31 1.88
CA CYS A 197 11.34 13.14 1.09
C CYS A 197 11.08 11.93 2.00
N THR A 198 9.94 11.93 2.72
CA THR A 198 9.48 10.77 3.53
C THR A 198 8.43 9.96 2.77
N ILE A 199 8.32 8.68 3.10
CA ILE A 199 7.48 7.71 2.37
C ILE A 199 5.99 8.09 2.48
N ASP A 200 5.53 8.68 3.61
CA ASP A 200 4.12 9.09 3.76
C ASP A 200 3.92 10.32 4.69
N LYS A 201 3.93 11.52 4.09
CA LYS A 201 3.67 12.79 4.79
C LYS A 201 2.26 12.88 5.41
N LYS A 202 1.28 12.21 4.81
CA LYS A 202 -0.13 12.26 5.28
C LYS A 202 -0.29 11.60 6.64
N LEU A 203 0.37 10.45 6.86
CA LEU A 203 0.33 9.76 8.15
C LEU A 203 0.99 10.60 9.25
N LEU A 204 2.16 11.19 9.00
CA LEU A 204 2.82 12.08 9.96
C LEU A 204 1.97 13.31 10.35
N LYS A 205 1.16 13.79 9.41
CA LYS A 205 0.25 14.93 9.62
C LYS A 205 -1.00 14.54 10.41
N ASP A 206 -1.66 13.46 10.01
CA ASP A 206 -3.02 13.15 10.42
C ASP A 206 -3.10 12.08 11.53
N CYS A 207 -1.99 11.42 11.88
CA CYS A 207 -2.02 10.35 12.88
C CYS A 207 -2.51 10.85 14.26
N PRO A 208 -3.22 10.02 15.03
CA PRO A 208 -3.76 10.41 16.32
C PRO A 208 -2.64 10.72 17.33
N MET A 209 -3.02 11.40 18.42
CA MET A 209 -2.12 11.59 19.57
C MET A 209 -2.28 10.38 20.51
N ILE A 210 -1.16 9.83 20.97
CA ILE A 210 -1.11 8.86 22.06
C ILE A 210 -0.74 9.56 23.37
N SER A 211 -1.33 9.13 24.48
CA SER A 211 -0.91 9.54 25.83
C SER A 211 0.00 8.46 26.41
N LEU A 212 1.27 8.78 26.59
CA LEU A 212 2.29 7.89 27.16
C LEU A 212 2.03 7.71 28.65
N THR A 213 1.69 6.49 29.06
CA THR A 213 1.20 6.18 30.42
C THR A 213 2.30 5.95 31.45
N TYR A 214 3.56 5.87 31.02
CA TYR A 214 4.71 5.62 31.88
C TYR A 214 5.28 6.86 32.61
N PHE A 215 4.77 8.07 32.33
CA PHE A 215 5.09 9.27 33.10
C PHE A 215 3.89 9.71 33.95
N GLU A 216 4.10 10.16 35.18
CA GLU A 216 3.04 10.70 36.05
C GLU A 216 2.27 11.85 35.36
N ASN A 217 3.00 12.71 34.64
CA ASN A 217 2.44 13.87 33.94
C ASN A 217 1.88 13.56 32.53
N LYS A 218 1.81 12.28 32.13
CA LYS A 218 1.24 11.77 30.86
C LYS A 218 1.56 12.65 29.63
N VAL A 219 2.65 12.35 28.94
CA VAL A 219 3.04 13.08 27.71
C VAL A 219 2.09 12.71 26.56
N GLN A 220 1.55 13.71 25.88
CA GLN A 220 0.82 13.51 24.63
C GLN A 220 1.75 13.76 23.43
N CYS A 221 1.88 12.77 22.55
CA CYS A 221 2.65 12.89 21.31
C CYS A 221 1.92 12.21 20.13
N PRO A 222 2.25 12.52 18.87
CA PRO A 222 1.76 11.75 17.73
C PRO A 222 2.10 10.27 17.91
N ASN A 223 1.15 9.36 17.66
CA ASN A 223 1.39 7.93 17.77
C ASN A 223 2.32 7.40 16.66
N ILE A 224 2.45 8.11 15.54
CA ILE A 224 3.36 7.77 14.43
C ILE A 224 4.40 8.88 14.26
N ARG A 225 5.68 8.50 14.18
CA ARG A 225 6.82 9.40 13.90
C ARG A 225 7.78 8.76 12.90
N ALA A 226 8.57 9.57 12.20
CA ALA A 226 9.60 9.10 11.29
C ALA A 226 10.95 8.98 12.00
N CYS A 227 11.70 7.90 11.74
CA CYS A 227 13.11 7.79 12.11
C CYS A 227 13.88 9.01 11.59
N THR A 228 14.67 9.64 12.47
CA THR A 228 15.42 10.85 12.11
C THR A 228 16.63 10.60 11.20
N SER A 229 17.05 9.34 11.04
CA SER A 229 18.14 8.94 10.15
C SER A 229 17.66 8.49 8.76
N CYS A 230 16.67 7.60 8.70
CA CYS A 230 16.24 6.99 7.44
C CYS A 230 14.82 7.36 7.00
N GLY A 231 14.02 7.98 7.86
CA GLY A 231 12.65 8.42 7.54
C GLY A 231 11.59 7.32 7.53
N VAL A 232 11.91 6.08 7.93
CA VAL A 232 10.89 5.02 8.13
C VAL A 232 9.89 5.44 9.21
N LEU A 233 8.61 5.16 9.00
CA LEU A 233 7.58 5.46 9.98
C LEU A 233 7.56 4.40 11.09
N ILE A 234 7.44 4.86 12.32
CA ILE A 234 7.44 4.07 13.54
C ILE A 234 6.19 4.49 14.34
N GLU A 235 5.36 3.51 14.71
CA GLU A 235 4.23 3.71 15.61
C GLU A 235 4.61 3.34 17.04
N HIS A 236 4.03 4.04 18.02
CA HIS A 236 4.19 3.76 19.44
C HIS A 236 2.84 3.37 20.05
N THR A 237 2.76 2.19 20.69
CA THR A 237 1.50 1.58 21.18
C THR A 237 1.36 1.59 22.70
N ASN A 238 2.17 2.35 23.43
CA ASN A 238 2.32 2.33 24.90
C ASN A 238 2.97 1.08 25.48
N ASP A 239 3.14 0.03 24.69
CA ASP A 239 3.95 -1.14 25.02
C ASP A 239 5.38 -0.92 24.53
N GLY A 240 6.16 -0.11 25.25
CA GLY A 240 7.52 0.24 24.82
C GLY A 240 8.17 1.33 25.66
N CYS A 241 9.41 1.66 25.32
CA CYS A 241 10.15 2.76 25.92
C CYS A 241 10.28 3.92 24.93
N ASN A 242 10.56 5.13 25.41
CA ASN A 242 10.70 6.31 24.56
C ASN A 242 12.00 6.35 23.75
N ASN A 243 13.01 5.50 23.98
CA ASN A 243 14.22 5.43 23.16
C ASN A 243 14.09 4.26 22.17
N MET A 244 13.81 4.60 20.91
CA MET A 244 13.51 3.65 19.86
C MET A 244 14.78 3.30 19.08
N GLU A 245 14.99 2.02 18.81
CA GLU A 245 15.96 1.51 17.84
C GLU A 245 15.23 1.32 16.50
N CYS A 246 15.70 2.00 15.45
CA CYS A 246 15.05 1.94 14.14
C CYS A 246 15.23 0.54 13.50
N PRO A 247 14.16 -0.18 13.10
CA PRO A 247 14.29 -1.54 12.56
C PRO A 247 14.99 -1.60 11.19
N GLU A 248 14.99 -0.51 10.42
CA GLU A 248 15.58 -0.45 9.08
C GLU A 248 17.05 -0.01 9.05
N CYS A 249 17.53 0.70 10.07
CA CYS A 249 18.87 1.30 10.03
C CYS A 249 19.60 1.29 11.38
N ASP A 250 19.04 0.61 12.38
CA ASP A 250 19.55 0.47 13.74
C ASP A 250 19.83 1.79 14.48
N PHE A 251 19.37 2.91 13.93
CA PHE A 251 19.58 4.22 14.53
C PHE A 251 18.71 4.40 15.77
N GLU A 252 19.34 4.74 16.90
CA GLU A 252 18.67 4.99 18.16
C GLU A 252 18.27 6.46 18.32
N PHE A 253 17.01 6.72 18.65
CA PHE A 253 16.49 8.06 18.87
C PHE A 253 15.32 8.09 19.85
N CYS A 254 15.11 9.22 20.52
CA CYS A 254 13.96 9.39 21.39
C CYS A 254 12.68 9.66 20.58
N PHE A 255 11.63 8.87 20.80
CA PHE A 255 10.32 9.05 20.20
C PHE A 255 9.67 10.38 20.58
N ILE A 256 9.97 10.93 21.77
CA ILE A 256 9.35 12.18 22.23
C ILE A 256 10.05 13.39 21.61
N CYS A 257 11.38 13.47 21.74
CA CYS A 257 12.15 14.67 21.36
C CYS A 257 12.91 14.53 20.03
N LEU A 258 12.90 13.35 19.42
CA LEU A 258 13.58 13.03 18.15
C LEU A 258 15.11 13.13 18.16
N ASN A 259 15.74 13.40 19.31
CA ASN A 259 17.19 13.46 19.43
C ASN A 259 17.83 12.07 19.37
N PRO A 260 19.05 11.94 18.79
CA PRO A 260 19.83 10.70 18.83
C PRO A 260 20.15 10.30 20.26
N GLY A 261 20.05 9.00 20.59
CA GLY A 261 20.48 8.40 21.86
C GLY A 261 20.16 9.24 23.10
N HIS A 262 18.98 9.02 23.71
CA HIS A 262 18.55 9.84 24.84
C HIS A 262 18.79 9.14 26.18
N ASP A 263 19.63 9.73 27.04
CA ASP A 263 19.82 9.27 28.41
C ASP A 263 18.51 9.44 29.20
N TYR A 264 18.06 8.34 29.81
CA TYR A 264 16.82 8.29 30.58
C TYR A 264 16.98 9.06 31.89
N ASP A 265 16.21 10.14 32.04
CA ASP A 265 15.84 10.64 33.35
C ASP A 265 14.45 10.07 33.66
N GLU A 266 14.36 9.15 34.62
CA GLU A 266 13.13 8.42 34.96
C GLU A 266 12.01 9.36 35.45
N ASP A 267 12.36 10.56 35.91
CA ASP A 267 11.43 11.45 36.60
C ASP A 267 10.90 12.59 35.72
N GLN A 268 11.50 12.85 34.54
CA GLN A 268 11.08 13.97 33.69
C GLN A 268 10.98 13.65 32.20
N PRO A 269 9.82 13.92 31.58
CA PRO A 269 9.70 13.75 30.14
C PRO A 269 10.51 14.80 29.38
N CYS A 270 11.13 14.37 28.29
CA CYS A 270 11.81 15.26 27.35
C CYS A 270 10.83 16.30 26.77
N LYS A 271 11.37 17.43 26.30
CA LYS A 271 10.59 18.38 25.51
C LYS A 271 10.06 17.69 24.24
N LEU A 272 8.74 17.75 24.05
CA LEU A 272 8.07 17.20 22.88
C LEU A 272 8.57 17.87 21.59
N ALA A 273 9.02 17.08 20.63
CA ALA A 273 9.33 17.55 19.29
C ALA A 273 8.05 17.79 18.49
N PRO A 274 8.00 18.82 17.62
CA PRO A 274 6.90 19.05 16.69
C PRO A 274 6.59 17.82 15.82
N ARG A 275 5.41 17.85 15.17
CA ARG A 275 5.10 16.91 14.09
C ARG A 275 6.11 17.09 12.95
N GLN A 276 6.52 15.98 12.33
CA GLN A 276 7.50 15.98 11.24
C GLN A 276 6.83 16.30 9.90
N ILE A 277 6.14 17.44 9.82
CA ILE A 277 5.24 17.84 8.72
C ILE A 277 5.84 18.89 7.77
N GLU A 278 7.16 18.90 7.63
CA GLU A 278 8.01 19.91 6.96
C GLU A 278 8.61 20.96 7.92
N SER A 279 9.85 21.32 7.63
CA SER A 279 10.60 22.43 8.22
C SER A 279 9.82 23.72 8.02
N GLU A 280 9.65 24.50 9.10
CA GLU A 280 9.29 25.90 9.01
C GLU A 280 10.10 26.56 7.89
N SER A 281 9.39 27.12 6.91
CA SER A 281 9.95 28.10 6.00
C SER A 281 10.41 29.30 6.83
N GLN A 282 11.66 29.25 7.27
CA GLN A 282 12.42 30.42 7.68
C GLN A 282 13.37 30.77 6.55
N GLN A 283 12.86 31.55 5.59
CA GLN A 283 13.46 32.77 5.04
C GLN A 283 12.57 33.33 3.92
#